data_AF-A0A382LGJ1-F1
#
_entry.id   AF-A0A382LGJ1-F1
#
_cell.length_a   1.000
_cell.length_b   1.000
_cell.length_c   1.000
_cell.angle_alpha   90.00
_cell.angle_beta   90.00
_cell.angle_gamma   90.00
#
_symmetry.space_group_name_H-M   'P 1'
#
loop_
_entity.id
_entity.type
_entity.pdbx_description
1 polymer ?
#
loop_
_entity_poly.entity_id
_entity_poly.type
_entity_poly.pdbx_seq_one_letter_code
_entity_poly.pdbx_strand_id
1 'polypeptide(L)' 'MHKRLSTFLLLSVMASILASPIDAQVTPRDQPWDSDYDPPRNEFGQPDFQGNWSNATLTPLQRRPGLEPVYSWGEY' A
#
# COMPACT_ATOMS: atom_id res chain seq x y z
N MET A 1 -35.59 35.77 -7.61
CA MET A 1 -35.55 34.30 -7.84
C MET A 1 -34.16 33.74 -8.16
N HIS A 2 -33.21 34.52 -8.68
CA HIS A 2 -31.89 34.04 -9.12
C HIS A 2 -30.93 33.60 -7.99
N LYS A 3 -31.02 34.22 -6.81
CA LYS A 3 -30.13 33.92 -5.67
C LYS A 3 -30.35 32.50 -5.10
N ARG A 4 -31.59 32.01 -5.08
CA ARG A 4 -31.92 30.67 -4.57
C ARG A 4 -31.46 29.57 -5.53
N LEU A 5 -31.61 29.81 -6.83
CA LEU A 5 -31.15 28.90 -7.89
C LEU A 5 -29.61 28.76 -7.90
N SER A 6 -28.89 29.86 -7.66
CA SER A 6 -27.42 29.86 -7.56
C SER A 6 -26.91 29.11 -6.33
N THR A 7 -27.58 29.23 -5.16
CA THR A 7 -27.22 28.47 -3.97
C THR A 7 -27.44 26.96 -4.15
N PHE A 8 -28.54 26.54 -4.79
CA PHE A 8 -28.77 25.12 -5.10
C PHE A 8 -27.73 24.57 -6.07
N LEU A 9 -27.30 25.36 -7.06
CA LEU A 9 -26.25 24.97 -8.00
C LEU A 9 -24.88 24.82 -7.31
N LEU A 10 -24.56 25.73 -6.39
CA LEU A 10 -23.32 25.68 -5.60
C LEU A 10 -23.29 24.48 -4.64
N LEU A 11 -24.44 24.14 -4.04
CA LEU A 11 -24.57 22.99 -3.16
C LEU A 11 -24.38 21.66 -3.91
N SER A 12 -24.91 21.54 -5.13
CA SER A 12 -24.77 20.30 -5.91
C SER A 12 -23.34 20.09 -6.42
N VAL A 13 -22.61 21.16 -6.76
CA VAL A 13 -21.19 21.06 -7.15
C VAL A 13 -20.33 20.62 -5.97
N MET A 14 -20.63 21.07 -4.75
CA MET A 14 -19.90 20.66 -3.55
C MET A 14 -20.16 19.19 -3.17
N ALA A 15 -21.38 18.69 -3.35
CA ALA A 15 -21.71 17.29 -3.07
C ALA A 15 -20.91 16.30 -3.95
N SER A 16 -20.60 16.68 -5.20
CA SER A 16 -19.83 15.85 -6.12
C SER A 16 -18.34 15.73 -5.75
N ILE A 17 -17.79 16.66 -4.99
CA ILE A 17 -16.37 16.67 -4.58
C ILE A 17 -16.10 15.72 -3.39
N LEU A 18 -17.15 15.31 -2.67
CA LEU A 18 -17.08 14.40 -1.52
C LEU A 18 -17.31 12.93 -1.90
N ALA A 19 -17.69 12.65 -3.15
CA ALA A 19 -17.94 11.30 -3.64
C ALA A 19 -16.62 10.64 -4.08
N SER A 20 -15.77 10.29 -3.12
CA SER A 20 -14.57 9.48 -3.37
C SER A 20 -14.97 8.01 -3.61
N PRO A 21 -14.65 7.39 -4.76
CA PRO A 21 -14.87 5.96 -4.93
C PRO A 21 -13.82 5.19 -4.11
N ILE A 22 -14.20 4.69 -2.93
CA ILE A 22 -13.35 3.86 -2.05
C ILE A 22 -12.88 2.60 -2.79
N ASP A 23 -13.71 2.06 -3.69
CA ASP A 23 -13.41 0.85 -4.46
C ASP A 23 -12.29 1.05 -5.50
N ALA A 24 -12.00 2.28 -5.93
CA ALA A 24 -10.96 2.56 -6.91
C ALA A 24 -9.53 2.51 -6.34
N GLN A 25 -9.40 2.39 -5.01
CA GLN A 25 -8.10 2.31 -4.33
C GLN A 25 -7.63 0.87 -4.07
N VAL A 26 -8.44 -0.13 -4.42
CA VAL A 26 -8.09 -1.53 -4.22
C VAL A 26 -7.36 -2.01 -5.47
N THR A 27 -6.03 -2.16 -5.39
CA THR A 27 -5.29 -2.95 -6.37
C THR A 27 -5.82 -4.38 -6.32
N PRO A 28 -6.38 -4.94 -7.41
CA PRO A 28 -6.77 -6.34 -7.44
C PRO A 28 -5.55 -7.20 -7.10
N ARG A 29 -5.64 -8.01 -6.05
CA ARG A 29 -4.63 -9.04 -5.80
C ARG A 29 -4.92 -10.18 -6.76
N ASP A 30 -3.89 -10.65 -7.48
CA ASP A 30 -4.00 -11.81 -8.37
C ASP A 30 -4.50 -13.06 -7.62
N GLN A 31 -4.24 -13.14 -6.31
CA GLN A 31 -4.76 -14.17 -5.42
C GLN A 31 -5.42 -13.50 -4.18
N PRO A 32 -6.74 -13.68 -3.98
CA PRO A 32 -7.39 -13.34 -2.71
C PRO A 32 -6.80 -14.15 -1.56
N TRP A 33 -6.82 -13.59 -0.34
CA TRP A 33 -6.48 -14.33 0.87
C TRP A 33 -7.47 -15.48 1.06
N ASP A 34 -6.96 -16.68 1.31
CA ASP A 34 -7.78 -17.85 1.66
C ASP A 34 -8.16 -17.75 3.14
N SER A 35 -9.46 -17.58 3.42
CA SER A 35 -9.98 -17.47 4.79
C SER A 35 -9.77 -18.73 5.61
N ASP A 36 -9.60 -19.89 4.96
CA ASP A 36 -9.53 -21.20 5.59
C ASP A 36 -8.08 -21.70 5.71
N TYR A 37 -7.10 -20.83 5.46
CA TYR A 37 -5.69 -21.17 5.55
C TYR A 37 -5.25 -21.51 7.00
N ASP A 38 -4.84 -22.75 7.23
CA ASP A 38 -4.14 -23.20 8.45
C ASP A 38 -2.67 -23.48 8.11
N PRO A 39 -1.69 -22.82 8.77
CA PRO A 39 -0.28 -23.04 8.50
C PRO A 39 0.14 -24.49 8.86
N PRO A 40 1.10 -25.08 8.11
CA PRO A 40 1.62 -26.40 8.43
C PRO A 40 2.24 -26.41 9.84
N ARG A 41 2.17 -27.57 10.52
CA ARG A 41 2.68 -27.74 11.88
C ARG A 41 3.70 -28.86 11.95
N ASN A 42 4.70 -28.71 12.82
CA ASN A 42 5.67 -29.75 13.11
C ASN A 42 5.07 -30.83 14.04
N GLU A 43 5.84 -31.88 14.31
CA GLU A 43 5.45 -32.98 15.20
C GLU A 43 5.14 -32.55 16.65
N PHE A 44 5.61 -31.36 17.05
CA PHE A 44 5.36 -30.75 18.35
C PHE A 44 4.17 -29.77 18.33
N GLY A 45 3.46 -29.66 17.20
CA GLY A 45 2.27 -28.82 17.05
C GLY A 45 2.54 -27.32 16.87
N GLN A 46 3.80 -26.93 16.68
CA GLN A 46 4.19 -25.53 16.42
C GLN A 46 4.13 -25.25 14.91
N PRO A 47 3.97 -23.98 14.47
CA PRO A 47 4.10 -23.63 13.06
C PRO A 47 5.41 -24.13 12.45
N ASP A 48 5.32 -24.79 11.30
CA ASP A 48 6.47 -25.33 10.58
C ASP A 48 7.00 -24.35 9.53
N PHE A 49 8.27 -23.97 9.68
CA PHE A 49 8.98 -23.06 8.78
C PHE A 49 10.09 -23.75 7.98
N GLN A 50 10.12 -25.08 7.90
CA GLN A 50 11.22 -25.83 7.25
C GLN A 50 11.16 -25.90 5.71
N GLY A 51 10.26 -25.16 5.06
CA GLY A 51 10.09 -25.16 3.59
C GLY A 51 11.21 -24.45 2.80
N ASN A 52 11.06 -24.42 1.48
CA ASN A 52 11.94 -23.64 0.59
C ASN A 52 11.56 -22.16 0.66
N TRP A 53 12.45 -21.34 1.20
CA TRP A 53 12.26 -19.88 1.27
C TRP A 53 13.10 -19.16 0.20
N SER A 54 12.57 -18.04 -0.29
CA SER A 54 13.32 -17.11 -1.14
C SER A 54 13.71 -15.88 -0.31
N ASN A 55 14.98 -15.48 -0.42
CA ASN A 55 15.47 -14.21 0.14
C ASN A 55 15.30 -13.04 -0.84
N ALA A 56 14.42 -13.19 -1.84
CA ALA A 56 14.11 -12.12 -2.77
C ALA A 56 13.42 -10.96 -2.04
N THR A 57 13.91 -9.74 -2.27
CA THR A 57 13.27 -8.50 -1.81
C THR A 57 12.75 -7.72 -3.00
N LEU A 58 11.55 -7.16 -2.89
CA LEU A 58 11.01 -6.23 -3.89
C LEU A 58 11.81 -4.93 -3.95
N THR A 59 12.45 -4.55 -2.84
CA THR A 59 13.22 -3.32 -2.72
C THR A 59 14.66 -3.67 -2.32
N PRO A 60 15.58 -3.86 -3.27
CA PRO A 60 16.98 -4.09 -2.98
C PRO A 60 17.58 -2.91 -2.20
N LEU A 61 18.28 -3.21 -1.11
CA LEU A 61 19.10 -2.22 -0.39
C LEU A 61 20.40 -1.99 -1.16
N GLN A 62 20.28 -1.38 -2.33
CA GLN A 62 21.42 -0.99 -3.16
C GLN A 62 21.42 0.52 -3.31
N ARG A 63 22.62 1.12 -3.23
CA ARG A 63 22.77 2.53 -3.55
C ARG A 63 22.38 2.73 -5.02
N ARG A 64 21.56 3.74 -5.30
CA ARG A 64 21.24 4.11 -6.68
C ARG A 64 22.56 4.43 -7.43
N PRO A 65 22.75 3.93 -8.66
CA PRO A 65 23.90 4.30 -9.48
C PRO A 65 23.91 5.82 -9.72
N GLY A 66 25.10 6.40 -9.86
CA GLY A 66 25.29 7.83 -10.11
C GLY A 66 25.21 8.75 -8.88
N LEU A 67 25.02 8.22 -7.67
CA LEU A 67 25.24 9.01 -6.44
C LEU A 67 26.73 9.03 -6.08
N GLU A 68 27.27 10.18 -5.70
CA GLU A 68 28.63 10.26 -5.15
C GLU A 68 28.66 9.75 -3.71
N PRO A 69 29.79 9.24 -3.19
CA PRO A 69 29.95 8.95 -1.78
C PRO A 69 29.76 10.23 -0.95
N VAL A 70 28.65 10.34 -0.23
CA VAL A 70 28.46 11.40 0.78
C VAL A 70 29.11 10.95 2.08
N TYR A 71 30.43 10.95 2.11
CA TYR A 71 31.20 10.97 3.36
C TYR A 71 31.78 12.37 3.50
N SER A 72 31.04 13.28 4.13
CA SER A 72 31.65 14.51 4.64
C SER A 72 32.12 14.23 6.06
N TRP A 73 33.43 14.10 6.25
CA TRP A 73 34.00 14.17 7.59
C TRP A 73 33.71 15.58 8.11
N GLY A 74 32.93 15.68 9.19
CA GLY A 74 32.77 16.93 9.91
C GLY A 74 34.13 17.33 10.46
N GLU A 75 34.67 18.44 9.98
CA GLU A 75 35.81 19.09 10.62
C GLU A 75 35.37 19.47 12.04
N TYR A 76 36.04 18.87 13.03
CA TYR A 76 35.93 19.21 14.45
C TYR A 76 36.87 20.36 14.78
#